data_AF-A0A831SQ62-F1
#
_entry.id   AF-A0A831SQ62-F1
#
_cell.length_a   1.000
_cell.length_b   1.000
_cell.length_c   1.000
_cell.angle_alpha   90.00
_cell.angle_beta   90.00
_cell.angle_gamma   90.00
#
_symmetry.space_group_name_H-M   'P 1'
#
loop_
_entity.id
_entity.type
_entity.pdbx_description
1 polymer ?
#
loop_
_entity_poly.entity_id
_entity_poly.type
_entity_poly.pdbx_seq_one_letter_code
_entity_poly.pdbx_strand_id
1 'polypeptide(L)'
;MDIDIKNRMDTILKRALSFAGYVLYCYNPQNLNFKLIPLPRLQSTLRIKNTGEVFNLGKPSMYLEGKPLFIVVREIPFSIDLELDKNRLYEKGYSASEIDAKIHSIYTQRIFRPPRITFQAVILIILTILTSCLITYMLTAMYYNSIIEALKEGKEAMLLWRNFQM
;
A
#
# COMPACT_ATOMS: atom_id res chain seq x y z
N MET A 1 44.25 29.94 -22.07
CA MET A 1 42.82 30.29 -21.92
C MET A 1 41.97 29.02 -21.70
N ASP A 2 42.61 27.92 -21.30
CA ASP A 2 42.07 26.56 -21.50
C ASP A 2 41.75 25.81 -20.21
N ILE A 3 42.28 26.30 -19.08
CA ILE A 3 42.02 25.73 -17.75
C ILE A 3 40.55 25.93 -17.36
N ASP A 4 39.96 27.07 -17.75
CA ASP A 4 38.60 27.43 -17.37
C ASP A 4 37.54 26.70 -18.21
N ILE A 5 37.82 26.48 -19.50
CA ILE A 5 36.96 25.67 -20.39
C ILE A 5 36.97 24.20 -19.95
N LYS A 6 38.17 23.65 -19.64
CA LYS A 6 38.32 22.28 -19.17
C LYS A 6 37.62 22.07 -17.81
N ASN A 7 37.78 23.00 -16.88
CA ASN A 7 37.07 22.95 -15.59
C ASN A 7 35.56 23.06 -15.75
N ARG A 8 35.06 23.91 -16.66
CA ARG A 8 33.62 23.97 -16.98
C ARG A 8 33.12 22.66 -17.56
N MET A 9 33.82 22.08 -18.53
CA MET A 9 33.46 20.78 -19.11
C MET A 9 33.48 19.67 -18.07
N ASP A 10 34.51 19.57 -17.23
CA ASP A 10 34.59 18.55 -16.18
C ASP A 10 33.49 18.71 -15.12
N THR A 11 33.09 19.95 -14.81
CA THR A 11 31.99 20.22 -13.87
C THR A 11 30.63 19.84 -14.47
N ILE A 12 30.42 20.14 -15.76
CA ILE A 12 29.23 19.73 -16.51
C ILE A 12 29.18 18.21 -16.64
N LEU A 13 30.32 17.56 -16.94
CA LEU A 13 30.42 16.12 -17.13
C LEU A 13 30.27 15.36 -15.82
N LYS A 14 30.84 15.87 -14.71
CA LYS A 14 30.58 15.35 -13.35
C LYS A 14 29.12 15.53 -12.93
N ARG A 15 28.49 16.67 -13.23
CA ARG A 15 27.03 16.85 -13.02
C ARG A 15 26.23 15.87 -13.86
N ALA A 16 26.55 15.77 -15.15
CA ALA A 16 25.93 14.86 -16.07
C ALA A 16 26.18 13.40 -15.71
N LEU A 17 27.23 13.03 -14.97
CA LEU A 17 27.43 11.67 -14.43
C LEU A 17 26.82 11.48 -13.04
N SER A 18 26.57 12.56 -12.29
CA SER A 18 26.08 12.48 -10.90
C SER A 18 24.63 12.03 -10.76
N PHE A 19 23.84 12.12 -11.81
CA PHE A 19 22.42 11.77 -11.78
C PHE A 19 22.19 10.34 -12.28
N ALA A 20 21.37 9.57 -11.57
CA ALA A 20 21.02 8.22 -11.97
C ALA A 20 19.83 8.18 -12.95
N GLY A 21 19.02 9.25 -13.01
CA GLY A 21 17.85 9.34 -13.89
C GLY A 21 17.21 10.72 -13.88
N TYR A 22 16.09 10.85 -14.57
CA TYR A 22 15.32 12.09 -14.66
C TYR A 22 13.85 11.84 -14.34
N VAL A 23 13.16 12.86 -13.82
CA VAL A 23 11.70 12.85 -13.62
C VAL A 23 11.11 14.03 -14.35
N LEU A 24 10.13 13.79 -15.21
CA LEU A 24 9.30 14.83 -15.79
C LEU A 24 8.06 14.98 -14.90
N TYR A 25 8.01 16.04 -14.10
CA TYR A 25 6.88 16.32 -13.20
C TYR A 25 5.89 17.27 -13.86
N CYS A 26 4.66 16.79 -14.06
CA CYS A 26 3.58 17.52 -14.73
C CYS A 26 2.53 17.97 -13.70
N TYR A 27 2.33 19.29 -13.58
CA TYR A 27 1.37 19.86 -12.63
C TYR A 27 -0.10 19.72 -13.07
N ASN A 28 -0.34 19.65 -14.39
CA ASN A 28 -1.67 19.51 -14.98
C ASN A 28 -1.54 18.76 -16.33
N PRO A 29 -2.30 17.67 -16.59
CA PRO A 29 -2.26 16.98 -17.88
C PRO A 29 -2.76 17.84 -19.06
N GLN A 30 -3.53 18.90 -18.80
CA GLN A 30 -4.09 19.81 -19.81
C GLN A 30 -3.23 21.06 -20.03
N ASN A 31 -2.31 21.39 -19.11
CA ASN A 31 -1.51 22.61 -19.14
C ASN A 31 -0.03 22.22 -19.00
N LEU A 32 0.77 22.45 -20.06
CA LEU A 32 2.15 22.00 -20.27
C LEU A 32 3.19 22.65 -19.32
N ASN A 33 2.84 22.90 -18.07
CA ASN A 33 3.81 23.21 -17.03
C ASN A 33 4.46 21.90 -16.57
N PHE A 34 5.54 21.54 -17.25
CA PHE A 34 6.40 20.41 -16.90
C PHE A 34 7.71 20.91 -16.30
N LYS A 35 8.19 20.23 -15.26
CA LYS A 35 9.50 20.45 -14.67
C LYS A 35 10.32 19.18 -14.79
N LEU A 36 11.45 19.26 -15.48
CA LEU A 36 12.44 18.19 -15.50
C LEU A 36 13.28 18.28 -14.22
N ILE A 37 13.26 17.21 -13.42
CA ILE A 37 13.95 17.11 -12.15
C ILE A 37 14.99 15.99 -12.28
N PRO A 38 16.30 16.30 -12.18
CA PRO A 38 17.33 15.28 -12.17
C PRO A 38 17.33 14.53 -10.83
N LEU A 39 17.43 13.20 -10.90
CA LEU A 39 17.50 12.33 -9.74
C LEU A 39 18.93 11.91 -9.46
N PRO A 40 19.50 12.21 -8.28
CA PRO A 40 20.85 11.76 -7.92
C PRO A 40 20.91 10.23 -7.71
N ARG A 41 19.80 9.61 -7.32
CA ARG A 41 19.68 8.16 -7.11
C ARG A 41 18.31 7.68 -7.59
N LEU A 42 18.27 6.46 -8.14
CA LEU A 42 17.04 5.78 -8.49
C LEU A 42 16.52 5.05 -7.24
N GLN A 43 15.36 5.47 -6.76
CA GLN A 43 14.63 4.80 -5.69
C GLN A 43 13.30 4.32 -6.25
N SER A 44 12.74 3.23 -5.70
CA SER A 44 11.40 2.77 -6.07
C SER A 44 10.31 3.78 -5.72
N THR A 45 10.58 4.66 -4.77
CA THR A 45 9.70 5.76 -4.35
C THR A 45 10.39 7.11 -4.49
N LEU A 46 9.69 8.08 -5.07
CA LEU A 46 10.08 9.47 -5.17
C LEU A 46 9.19 10.31 -4.26
N ARG A 47 9.79 11.12 -3.38
CA ARG A 47 9.05 12.09 -2.56
C ARG A 47 9.38 13.51 -2.99
N ILE A 48 8.37 14.29 -3.37
CA ILE A 48 8.54 15.71 -3.70
C ILE A 48 8.40 16.52 -2.42
N LYS A 49 9.50 17.08 -1.93
CA LYS A 49 9.53 17.81 -0.64
C LYS A 49 8.54 18.98 -0.57
N ASN A 50 8.36 19.71 -1.67
CA ASN A 50 7.52 20.90 -1.69
C ASN A 50 6.02 20.59 -1.57
N THR A 51 5.55 19.49 -2.20
CA THR A 51 4.14 19.10 -2.20
C THR A 51 3.83 18.02 -1.15
N GLY A 52 4.85 17.34 -0.62
CA GLY A 52 4.70 16.20 0.28
C GLY A 52 4.28 14.91 -0.42
N GLU A 53 4.04 14.95 -1.74
CA GLU A 53 3.55 13.83 -2.54
C GLU A 53 4.62 12.73 -2.67
N VAL A 54 4.14 11.49 -2.67
CA VAL A 54 4.97 10.29 -2.83
C VAL A 54 4.52 9.55 -4.08
N PHE A 55 5.46 9.23 -4.95
CA PHE A 55 5.26 8.55 -6.22
C PHE A 55 6.04 7.26 -6.24
N ASN A 56 5.43 6.17 -6.67
CA ASN A 56 6.15 4.94 -6.98
C ASN A 56 6.70 5.01 -8.40
N LEU A 57 8.02 4.96 -8.53
CA LEU A 57 8.72 4.85 -9.80
C LEU A 57 8.64 3.39 -10.26
N GLY A 58 7.86 3.15 -11.31
CA GLY A 58 7.68 1.86 -11.95
C GLY A 58 8.76 1.61 -13.01
N LYS A 59 8.32 1.29 -14.23
CA LYS A 59 9.24 1.20 -15.37
C LYS A 59 9.57 2.61 -15.90
N PRO A 60 10.80 2.82 -16.40
CA PRO A 60 11.14 4.06 -17.10
C PRO A 60 10.22 4.26 -18.30
N SER A 61 9.69 5.46 -18.47
CA SER A 61 8.83 5.81 -19.60
C SER A 61 9.65 5.93 -20.89
N MET A 62 10.87 6.45 -20.78
CA MET A 62 11.83 6.57 -21.89
C MET A 62 13.24 6.72 -21.33
N TYR A 63 14.24 6.84 -22.20
CA TYR A 63 15.61 7.15 -21.80
C TYR A 63 16.01 8.51 -22.39
N LEU A 64 16.52 9.40 -21.53
CA LEU A 64 17.09 10.68 -21.91
C LEU A 64 18.60 10.59 -21.66
N GLU A 65 19.42 10.79 -22.70
CA GLU A 65 20.89 10.69 -22.60
C GLU A 65 21.37 9.33 -22.03
N GLY A 66 20.69 8.24 -22.40
CA GLY A 66 20.98 6.89 -21.88
C GLY A 66 20.52 6.63 -20.44
N LYS A 67 19.83 7.58 -19.81
CA LYS A 67 19.34 7.45 -18.44
C LYS A 67 17.82 7.37 -18.37
N PRO A 68 17.27 6.61 -17.41
CA PRO A 68 15.83 6.43 -17.32
C PRO A 68 15.13 7.75 -16.96
N LEU A 69 14.13 8.09 -17.76
CA LEU A 69 13.18 9.18 -17.53
C LEU A 69 11.86 8.59 -17.04
N PHE A 70 11.36 9.11 -15.92
CA PHE A 70 10.05 8.75 -15.37
C PHE A 70 9.10 9.93 -15.51
N ILE A 71 7.95 9.72 -16.13
CA ILE A 71 6.91 10.75 -16.20
C ILE A 71 6.01 10.60 -14.99
N VAL A 72 5.87 11.67 -14.22
CA VAL A 72 5.05 11.72 -13.02
C VAL A 72 4.06 12.87 -13.16
N VAL A 73 2.78 12.58 -13.01
CA VAL A 73 1.72 13.57 -13.06
C VAL A 73 1.18 13.77 -11.66
N ARG A 74 0.95 15.03 -11.28
CA ARG A 74 0.33 15.38 -10.01
C ARG A 74 -0.97 14.61 -9.82
N GLU A 75 -1.30 14.25 -8.58
CA GLU A 75 -2.46 13.41 -8.21
C GLU A 75 -2.41 11.95 -8.71
N ILE A 76 -1.43 11.59 -9.54
CA ILE A 76 -1.19 10.22 -9.99
C ILE A 76 0.03 9.68 -9.23
N PRO A 77 -0.13 8.80 -8.21
CA PRO A 77 0.95 8.37 -7.33
C PRO A 77 1.96 7.39 -7.96
N PHE A 78 1.99 7.26 -9.30
CA PHE A 78 2.85 6.32 -10.02
C PHE A 78 3.43 6.95 -11.28
N SER A 79 4.61 6.50 -11.70
CA SER A 79 5.17 6.90 -12.99
C SER A 79 4.42 6.26 -14.17
N ILE A 80 4.10 7.06 -15.18
CA ILE A 80 3.36 6.63 -16.38
C ILE A 80 4.34 6.05 -17.40
N ASP A 81 4.03 4.89 -17.99
CA ASP A 81 4.80 4.32 -19.09
C ASP A 81 4.28 4.88 -20.43
N LEU A 82 5.17 5.42 -21.25
CA LEU A 82 4.85 6.06 -22.53
C LEU A 82 4.35 5.04 -23.57
N GLU A 83 4.83 3.79 -23.50
CA GLU A 83 4.49 2.75 -24.48
C GLU A 83 3.14 2.06 -24.20
N LEU A 84 2.59 2.20 -22.99
CA LEU A 84 1.39 1.46 -22.59
C LEU A 84 0.06 2.17 -22.86
N ASP A 85 0.02 3.49 -23.08
CA ASP A 85 -1.25 4.23 -22.91
C ASP A 85 -1.76 5.06 -24.10
N LYS A 86 -1.02 5.27 -25.19
CA LYS A 86 -1.52 6.14 -26.27
C LYS A 86 -2.07 5.42 -27.51
N ASN A 87 -1.49 4.30 -27.95
CA ASN A 87 -1.96 3.69 -29.21
C ASN A 87 -2.99 2.58 -28.98
N ARG A 88 -2.83 1.75 -27.95
CA ARG A 88 -3.73 0.58 -27.73
C ARG A 88 -5.14 0.87 -27.22
N LEU A 89 -5.38 2.03 -26.60
CA LEU A 89 -6.69 2.41 -26.06
C LEU A 89 -7.53 3.19 -27.08
N TYR A 90 -6.90 4.04 -27.89
CA TYR A 90 -7.57 4.75 -28.99
C TYR A 90 -7.81 3.85 -30.22
N GLU A 91 -6.91 2.93 -30.55
CA GLU A 91 -7.10 1.97 -31.67
C GLU A 91 -8.25 0.98 -31.47
N LYS A 92 -8.71 0.80 -30.22
CA LYS A 92 -9.86 -0.06 -29.90
C LYS A 92 -11.21 0.66 -29.86
N GLY A 93 -11.24 1.96 -30.18
CA GLY A 93 -12.47 2.74 -30.24
C GLY A 93 -13.12 3.05 -28.89
N TYR A 94 -12.36 2.97 -27.79
CA TYR A 94 -12.89 3.30 -26.47
C TYR A 94 -13.10 4.81 -26.30
N SER A 95 -14.23 5.18 -25.70
CA SER A 95 -14.54 6.56 -25.33
C SER A 95 -13.69 7.04 -24.15
N ALA A 96 -13.53 8.36 -24.01
CA ALA A 96 -12.71 8.96 -22.95
C ALA A 96 -13.16 8.52 -21.54
N SER A 97 -14.46 8.32 -21.33
CA SER A 97 -15.03 7.82 -20.06
C SER A 97 -14.70 6.35 -19.79
N GLU A 98 -14.63 5.50 -20.82
CA GLU A 98 -14.25 4.09 -20.68
C GLU A 98 -12.76 3.94 -20.37
N ILE A 99 -11.93 4.81 -20.95
CA ILE A 99 -10.50 4.87 -20.65
C ILE A 99 -10.32 5.25 -19.17
N ASP A 100 -11.01 6.29 -18.71
CA ASP A 100 -10.95 6.75 -17.33
C ASP A 100 -11.44 5.68 -16.33
N ALA A 101 -12.55 5.00 -16.65
CA ALA A 101 -13.05 3.89 -15.83
C ALA A 101 -12.09 2.69 -15.77
N LYS A 102 -11.38 2.40 -16.86
CA LYS A 102 -10.44 1.28 -16.93
C LYS A 102 -9.14 1.58 -16.21
N ILE A 103 -8.67 2.81 -16.34
CA ILE A 103 -7.58 3.38 -15.56
C ILE A 103 -7.95 3.34 -14.07
N HIS A 104 -9.17 3.74 -13.70
CA HIS A 104 -9.67 3.67 -12.33
C HIS A 104 -9.83 2.23 -11.79
N SER A 105 -10.24 1.28 -12.63
CA SER A 105 -10.27 -0.15 -12.31
C SER A 105 -8.87 -0.73 -12.05
N ILE A 106 -7.89 -0.36 -12.89
CA ILE A 106 -6.48 -0.74 -12.68
C ILE A 106 -5.93 -0.08 -11.40
N TYR A 107 -6.31 1.17 -11.11
CA TYR A 107 -5.95 1.87 -9.89
C TYR A 107 -6.54 1.20 -8.65
N THR A 108 -7.83 0.87 -8.65
CA THR A 108 -8.48 0.20 -7.50
C THR A 108 -7.88 -1.18 -7.24
N GLN A 109 -7.64 -1.99 -8.29
CA GLN A 109 -7.02 -3.30 -8.14
C GLN A 109 -5.56 -3.26 -7.65
N ARG A 110 -4.82 -2.16 -7.91
CA ARG A 110 -3.41 -2.02 -7.52
C ARG A 110 -3.22 -1.35 -6.16
N ILE A 111 -4.03 -0.32 -5.84
CA ILE A 111 -4.02 0.38 -4.55
C ILE A 111 -4.65 -0.52 -3.48
N PHE A 112 -5.80 -1.11 -3.79
CA PHE A 112 -6.43 -2.16 -2.98
C PHE A 112 -6.03 -3.51 -3.53
N ARG A 113 -4.73 -3.78 -3.73
CA ARG A 113 -4.31 -5.19 -3.72
C ARG A 113 -4.74 -5.71 -2.35
N PRO A 114 -5.75 -6.59 -2.25
CA PRO A 114 -6.03 -7.21 -0.98
C PRO A 114 -4.69 -7.81 -0.54
N PRO A 115 -4.20 -7.54 0.69
CA PRO A 115 -2.98 -8.17 1.16
C PRO A 115 -3.16 -9.65 0.87
N ARG A 116 -2.23 -10.25 0.12
CA ARG A 116 -2.33 -11.67 -0.24
C ARG A 116 -2.53 -12.39 1.07
N ILE A 117 -3.74 -12.89 1.31
CA ILE A 117 -4.06 -13.61 2.53
C ILE A 117 -3.17 -14.84 2.47
N THR A 118 -2.09 -14.81 3.25
CA THR A 118 -1.15 -15.92 3.29
C THR A 118 -1.86 -17.09 3.95
N PHE A 119 -1.50 -18.31 3.58
CA PHE A 119 -2.08 -19.52 4.20
C PHE A 119 -1.90 -19.49 5.74
N GLN A 120 -0.80 -18.88 6.21
CA GLN A 120 -0.54 -18.61 7.62
C GLN A 120 -1.60 -17.71 8.27
N ALA A 121 -2.04 -16.64 7.60
CA ALA A 121 -3.08 -15.75 8.11
C ALA A 121 -4.43 -16.47 8.25
N VAL A 122 -4.77 -17.35 7.30
CA VAL A 122 -5.98 -18.18 7.37
C VAL A 122 -5.94 -19.13 8.56
N ILE A 123 -4.79 -19.81 8.77
CA ILE A 123 -4.59 -20.70 9.92
C ILE A 123 -4.73 -19.94 11.24
N LEU A 124 -4.13 -18.74 11.33
CA LEU A 124 -4.23 -17.88 12.51
C LEU A 124 -5.68 -17.51 12.83
N ILE A 125 -6.48 -17.16 11.82
CA ILE A 125 -7.91 -16.85 11.98
C ILE A 125 -8.69 -18.07 12.49
N ILE A 126 -8.42 -19.26 11.94
CA ILE A 126 -9.08 -20.50 12.38
C ILE A 126 -8.70 -20.81 13.84
N LEU A 127 -7.43 -20.65 14.21
CA LEU A 127 -6.96 -20.86 15.59
C LEU A 127 -7.58 -19.86 16.57
N THR A 128 -7.72 -18.58 16.20
CA THR A 128 -8.39 -17.60 17.07
C THR A 128 -9.87 -17.89 17.24
N ILE A 129 -10.57 -18.35 16.20
CA ILE A 129 -11.96 -18.79 16.32
C ILE A 129 -12.04 -19.99 17.28
N LEU A 130 -11.23 -21.03 17.08
CA LEU A 130 -11.24 -22.22 17.93
C LEU A 130 -10.92 -21.90 19.40
N THR A 131 -9.91 -21.07 19.66
CA THR A 131 -9.55 -20.65 21.03
C THR A 131 -10.65 -19.80 21.67
N SER A 132 -11.29 -18.92 20.92
CA SER A 132 -12.42 -18.14 21.43
C SER A 132 -13.62 -19.02 21.82
N CYS A 133 -13.92 -20.04 21.00
CA CYS A 133 -14.96 -21.02 21.31
C CYS A 133 -14.60 -21.83 22.56
N LEU A 134 -13.35 -22.27 22.68
CA LEU A 134 -12.87 -23.03 23.84
C LEU A 134 -12.98 -22.21 25.14
N ILE A 135 -12.51 -20.96 25.12
CA ILE A 135 -12.57 -20.07 26.29
C ILE A 135 -14.03 -19.82 26.69
N THR A 136 -14.89 -19.56 25.71
CA THR A 136 -16.33 -19.34 25.97
C THR A 136 -16.96 -20.56 26.60
N TYR A 137 -16.65 -21.77 26.11
CA TYR A 137 -17.12 -23.02 26.70
C TYR A 137 -16.62 -23.19 28.14
N MET A 138 -15.33 -22.96 28.41
CA MET A 138 -14.76 -23.10 29.75
C MET A 138 -15.40 -22.13 30.76
N LEU A 139 -15.58 -20.86 30.38
CA LEU A 139 -16.25 -19.88 31.24
C LEU A 139 -17.69 -20.27 31.53
N THR A 140 -18.40 -20.74 30.52
CA THR A 140 -19.79 -21.19 30.66
C THR A 140 -19.88 -22.42 31.57
N ALA A 141 -18.98 -23.40 31.38
CA ALA A 141 -18.92 -24.59 32.22
C ALA A 141 -18.59 -24.27 33.68
N MET A 142 -17.62 -23.38 33.92
CA MET A 142 -17.30 -22.89 35.27
C MET A 142 -18.49 -22.20 35.93
N TYR A 143 -19.19 -21.34 35.17
CA TYR A 143 -20.39 -20.65 35.66
C TYR A 143 -21.48 -21.66 36.07
N TYR A 144 -21.81 -22.63 35.23
CA TYR A 144 -22.81 -23.64 35.57
C TYR A 144 -22.41 -24.53 36.73
N ASN A 145 -21.14 -24.95 36.82
CA ASN A 145 -20.65 -25.73 37.96
C ASN A 145 -20.78 -24.96 39.28
N SER A 146 -20.46 -23.67 39.29
CA SER A 146 -20.60 -22.83 40.48
C SER A 146 -22.05 -22.72 40.96
N ILE A 147 -23.01 -22.63 40.02
CA ILE A 147 -24.44 -22.63 40.36
C ILE A 147 -24.87 -23.98 40.94
N ILE A 148 -24.40 -25.08 40.35
CA ILE A 148 -24.72 -26.43 40.82
C ILE A 148 -24.17 -26.66 42.24
N GLU A 149 -22.94 -26.22 42.52
CA GLU A 149 -22.33 -26.30 43.86
C GLU A 149 -23.12 -25.47 44.88
N ALA A 150 -23.46 -24.22 44.56
CA ALA A 150 -24.27 -23.36 45.44
C ALA A 150 -25.67 -23.96 45.72
N LEU A 151 -26.30 -24.58 44.71
CA LEU A 151 -27.57 -25.29 44.89
C LEU A 151 -27.43 -26.55 45.76
N LYS A 152 -26.29 -27.23 45.71
CA LYS A 152 -26.02 -28.41 46.53
C LYS A 152 -25.80 -28.03 47.99
N GLU A 153 -24.97 -27.02 48.26
CA GLU A 153 -24.75 -26.47 49.60
C GLU A 153 -26.05 -25.96 50.22
N GLY A 154 -26.89 -25.25 49.45
CA GLY A 154 -28.20 -24.79 49.91
C GLY A 154 -29.15 -25.94 50.30
N LYS A 155 -29.13 -27.05 49.56
CA LYS A 155 -29.91 -28.26 49.89
C LYS A 155 -29.41 -28.94 51.15
N GLU A 156 -28.09 -29.06 51.32
CA GLU A 156 -27.47 -29.65 52.52
C GLU A 156 -27.76 -28.82 53.76
N ALA A 157 -27.68 -27.48 53.66
CA ALA A 157 -28.04 -26.56 54.74
C ALA A 157 -29.52 -26.67 55.13
N MET A 158 -30.43 -26.80 54.16
CA MET A 158 -31.86 -26.97 54.41
C MET A 158 -32.18 -28.32 55.09
N LEU A 159 -31.48 -29.40 54.72
CA LEU A 159 -31.60 -30.72 55.37
C LEU A 159 -31.13 -30.68 56.83
N LEU A 160 -29.99 -30.03 57.11
CA LEU A 160 -29.48 -29.85 58.46
C LEU A 160 -30.45 -29.05 59.34
N TRP A 161 -31.00 -27.95 58.82
CA TRP A 161 -31.98 -27.14 59.54
C TRP A 161 -33.25 -27.92 59.89
N ARG A 162 -33.75 -28.74 58.95
CA ARG A 162 -34.91 -29.61 59.18
C ARG A 162 -34.65 -30.66 60.26
N ASN A 163 -33.47 -31.26 60.28
CA ASN A 163 -33.09 -32.23 61.31
C ASN A 163 -32.90 -31.59 62.70
N PHE A 164 -32.63 -30.29 62.75
CA PHE A 164 -32.50 -29.54 64.01
C PHE A 164 -33.85 -29.15 64.64
N GLN A 165 -34.94 -29.22 63.86
CA GLN A 165 -36.31 -28.88 64.30
C GLN A 165 -37.13 -30.09 64.79
N MET A 166 -36.64 -31.32 64.59
CA MET A 166 -37.18 -32.54 65.20
C MET A 166 -36.49 -32.82 66.54
#